data_AF-A0A0U3F5S2-F1
#
_entry.id   AF-A0A0U3F5S2-F1
#
_cell.length_a   1.000
_cell.length_b   1.000
_cell.length_c   1.000
_cell.angle_alpha   90.00
_cell.angle_beta   90.00
_cell.angle_gamma   90.00
#
_symmetry.space_group_name_H-M   'P 1'
#
loop_
_entity.id
_entity.type
_entity.pdbx_description
1 polymer ?
#
loop_
_entity_poly.entity_id
_entity_poly.type
_entity_poly.pdbx_seq_one_letter_code
_entity_poly.pdbx_strand_id
1 'polypeptide(L)'
;MAKKKLYDENGNVVKGRLKKPFYKKIWFWLLVIVVVGYSLNSEEETAEPTDSIAVEPSKSEESAEPVVTSDSEPTEEIKAEPVVKEEPIETSAEEQYQAILDEYTQKIKEAAPKLVEEYNAEYPNNQGGLEGLAELSNDKISDLAEISNDGISAMAEVHFTKGSGKYEDYEEWASKLMDIYMEESGQITDAYMNSAQ
;
A
#
# COMPACT_ATOMS: atom_id res chain seq x y z
N MET A 1 -22.42 27.34 -11.19
CA MET A 1 -22.14 26.86 -9.82
C MET A 1 -21.20 27.85 -9.15
N ALA A 2 -21.60 28.45 -8.03
CA ALA A 2 -20.82 29.48 -7.34
C ALA A 2 -19.78 28.83 -6.42
N LYS A 3 -18.51 29.24 -6.51
CA LYS A 3 -17.43 28.80 -5.61
C LYS A 3 -17.64 29.49 -4.25
N LYS A 4 -18.05 28.73 -3.22
CA LYS A 4 -18.13 29.25 -1.85
C LYS A 4 -16.70 29.54 -1.36
N LYS A 5 -16.40 30.79 -1.07
CA LYS A 5 -15.16 31.20 -0.39
C LYS A 5 -15.42 31.11 1.11
N LEU A 6 -14.52 30.47 1.86
CA LEU A 6 -14.55 30.44 3.33
C LEU A 6 -13.66 31.60 3.84
N TYR A 7 -14.04 32.22 4.96
CA TYR A 7 -13.34 33.35 5.56
C TYR A 7 -13.08 33.06 7.04
N ASP A 8 -11.94 33.50 7.58
CA ASP A 8 -11.61 33.40 9.01
C ASP A 8 -12.15 34.61 9.80
N GLU A 9 -11.98 34.60 11.13
CA GLU A 9 -12.34 35.71 12.03
C GLU A 9 -11.62 37.03 11.69
N ASN A 10 -10.56 36.99 10.87
CA ASN A 10 -9.78 38.15 10.46
C ASN A 10 -10.20 38.69 9.07
N GLY A 11 -11.22 38.10 8.43
CA GLY A 11 -11.70 38.51 7.10
C GLY A 11 -10.79 38.09 5.95
N ASN A 12 -9.79 37.24 6.20
CA ASN A 12 -8.96 36.66 5.16
C ASN A 12 -9.69 35.49 4.50
N VAL A 13 -9.47 35.32 3.20
CA VAL A 13 -10.02 34.20 2.45
C VAL A 13 -9.30 32.93 2.91
N VAL A 14 -9.92 32.14 3.79
CA VAL A 14 -9.46 30.79 4.09
C VAL A 14 -9.79 29.95 2.87
N LYS A 15 -8.76 29.58 2.10
CA LYS A 15 -8.88 28.56 1.06
C LYS A 15 -9.16 27.23 1.73
N GLY A 16 -10.40 26.98 2.14
CA GLY A 16 -10.88 25.62 2.37
C GLY A 16 -10.78 24.89 1.04
N ARG A 17 -9.66 24.20 0.81
CA ARG A 17 -9.46 23.39 -0.37
C ARG A 17 -10.56 22.34 -0.35
N LEU A 18 -11.44 22.35 -1.35
CA LEU A 18 -12.26 21.17 -1.64
C LEU A 18 -11.25 20.04 -1.85
N LYS A 19 -11.14 19.12 -0.88
CA LYS A 19 -10.36 17.88 -1.00
C LYS A 19 -10.70 17.34 -2.39
N LYS A 20 -9.69 17.23 -3.27
CA LYS A 20 -9.88 16.59 -4.57
C LYS A 20 -10.54 15.25 -4.23
N PRO A 21 -11.71 14.92 -4.81
CA PRO A 21 -12.35 13.70 -4.45
C PRO A 21 -11.43 12.54 -4.85
N PHE A 22 -10.84 11.87 -3.87
CA PHE A 22 -9.97 10.71 -4.03
C PHE A 22 -10.57 9.68 -5.00
N TYR A 23 -11.91 9.58 -5.02
CA TYR A 23 -12.64 8.74 -5.98
C TYR A 23 -12.40 9.05 -7.47
N LYS A 24 -11.83 10.19 -7.87
CA LYS A 24 -11.55 10.45 -9.29
C LYS A 24 -10.30 9.74 -9.81
N LYS A 25 -9.34 9.40 -8.95
CA LYS A 25 -8.12 8.66 -9.32
C LYS A 25 -8.28 7.15 -9.02
N ILE A 26 -8.86 6.79 -7.87
CA ILE A 26 -9.12 5.39 -7.50
C ILE A 26 -10.21 4.73 -8.36
N TRP A 27 -11.19 5.48 -8.89
CA TRP A 27 -12.22 4.89 -9.77
C TRP A 27 -11.65 4.37 -11.10
N PHE A 28 -10.54 4.93 -11.60
CA PHE A 28 -9.86 4.37 -12.78
C PHE A 28 -9.14 3.07 -12.47
N TRP A 29 -8.55 2.92 -11.28
CA TRP A 29 -7.95 1.67 -10.84
C TRP A 29 -8.98 0.58 -10.55
N LEU A 30 -10.13 0.91 -9.95
CA LEU A 30 -11.25 -0.02 -9.81
C LEU A 30 -11.76 -0.50 -11.18
N LEU A 31 -11.76 0.36 -12.21
CA LEU A 31 -12.14 0.00 -13.57
C LEU A 31 -11.13 -0.96 -14.21
N VAL A 32 -9.83 -0.80 -13.96
CA VAL A 32 -8.78 -1.73 -14.43
C VAL A 32 -8.90 -3.09 -13.74
N ILE A 33 -9.13 -3.14 -12.43
CA ILE A 33 -9.39 -4.40 -11.69
C ILE A 33 -10.67 -5.07 -12.19
N VAL A 34 -11.71 -4.31 -12.51
CA VAL A 34 -12.94 -4.85 -13.12
C VAL A 34 -12.69 -5.35 -14.55
N VAL A 35 -11.81 -4.75 -15.35
CA VAL A 35 -11.52 -5.24 -16.71
C VAL A 35 -10.59 -6.46 -16.70
N VAL A 36 -9.63 -6.53 -15.76
CA VAL A 36 -8.69 -7.65 -15.62
C VAL A 36 -9.31 -8.83 -14.84
N GLY A 37 -10.16 -8.54 -13.85
CA GLY A 37 -10.84 -9.54 -13.02
C GLY A 37 -11.99 -10.28 -13.71
N TYR A 38 -12.42 -9.85 -14.91
CA TYR A 38 -13.53 -10.50 -15.63
C TYR A 38 -13.16 -11.75 -16.44
N SER A 39 -11.94 -12.29 -16.31
CA SER A 39 -11.58 -13.58 -16.93
C SER A 39 -11.80 -14.82 -16.05
N LEU A 40 -12.34 -14.67 -14.84
CA LEU A 40 -12.78 -15.82 -14.01
C LEU A 40 -14.19 -15.55 -13.48
N ASN A 41 -15.16 -15.80 -14.37
CA ASN A 41 -16.56 -15.92 -14.03
C ASN A 41 -16.75 -17.27 -13.32
N SER A 42 -17.02 -17.26 -12.02
CA SER A 42 -17.74 -18.34 -11.36
C SER A 42 -18.71 -17.78 -10.33
N GLU A 43 -19.96 -18.06 -10.63
CA GLU A 43 -21.24 -17.80 -9.96
C GLU A 43 -21.31 -18.40 -8.56
N GLU A 44 -21.66 -17.61 -7.53
CA GLU A 44 -22.85 -17.82 -6.68
C GLU A 44 -23.04 -16.67 -5.66
N GLU A 45 -24.29 -16.20 -5.54
CA GLU A 45 -24.79 -15.18 -4.61
C GLU A 45 -24.81 -15.67 -3.14
N THR A 46 -24.72 -14.75 -2.16
CA THR A 46 -25.86 -14.40 -1.26
C THR A 46 -25.41 -13.67 0.02
N ALA A 47 -25.85 -12.41 0.12
CA ALA A 47 -26.26 -11.56 1.26
C ALA A 47 -25.75 -11.75 2.72
N GLU A 48 -25.31 -10.62 3.31
CA GLU A 48 -25.20 -10.30 4.76
C GLU A 48 -26.60 -10.05 5.41
N PRO A 49 -26.80 -9.49 6.65
CA PRO A 49 -25.88 -9.09 7.77
C PRO A 49 -26.41 -9.43 9.20
N THR A 50 -25.68 -9.07 10.27
CA THR A 50 -26.21 -8.40 11.50
C THR A 50 -25.14 -8.08 12.56
N ASP A 51 -24.86 -6.78 12.70
CA ASP A 51 -24.82 -5.91 13.89
C ASP A 51 -24.62 -6.45 15.35
N SER A 52 -23.69 -5.77 16.04
CA SER A 52 -23.84 -5.10 17.36
C SER A 52 -23.38 -5.69 18.71
N ILE A 53 -22.61 -4.81 19.40
CA ILE A 53 -22.39 -4.61 20.87
C ILE A 53 -21.27 -5.48 21.50
N ALA A 54 -20.06 -5.01 21.80
CA ALA A 54 -19.54 -3.92 22.67
C ALA A 54 -19.29 -4.29 24.15
N VAL A 55 -18.02 -4.07 24.56
CA VAL A 55 -17.42 -3.76 25.87
C VAL A 55 -16.87 -4.89 26.79
N GLU A 56 -15.54 -4.88 26.91
CA GLU A 56 -14.57 -5.21 27.99
C GLU A 56 -15.02 -5.03 29.48
N PRO A 57 -14.16 -5.22 30.54
CA PRO A 57 -12.94 -6.04 30.77
C PRO A 57 -12.88 -6.72 32.17
N SER A 58 -11.88 -7.59 32.46
CA SER A 58 -11.26 -7.85 33.81
C SER A 58 -10.24 -9.02 33.69
N LYS A 59 -8.91 -8.84 33.70
CA LYS A 59 -7.92 -8.57 34.78
C LYS A 59 -7.59 -9.75 35.73
N SER A 60 -6.30 -10.14 35.72
CA SER A 60 -5.45 -10.78 36.78
C SER A 60 -5.86 -12.19 37.28
N GLU A 61 -5.01 -13.16 37.66
CA GLU A 61 -3.55 -13.34 37.79
C GLU A 61 -3.31 -14.83 38.18
N GLU A 62 -2.10 -15.32 37.94
CA GLU A 62 -1.34 -16.23 38.82
C GLU A 62 -1.45 -17.78 38.80
N SER A 63 -0.23 -18.36 38.72
CA SER A 63 0.28 -19.56 39.43
C SER A 63 -0.23 -20.95 39.06
N ALA A 64 0.60 -21.73 38.36
CA ALA A 64 1.60 -22.59 39.01
C ALA A 64 2.23 -23.57 37.99
N GLU A 65 3.56 -23.57 37.92
CA GLU A 65 4.34 -24.68 37.39
C GLU A 65 4.19 -25.92 38.29
N PRO A 66 4.43 -27.14 37.78
CA PRO A 66 5.78 -27.70 37.98
C PRO A 66 6.35 -28.49 36.79
N VAL A 67 7.63 -28.23 36.56
CA VAL A 67 8.73 -29.10 36.11
C VAL A 67 8.56 -30.62 36.32
N VAL A 68 8.96 -31.43 35.32
CA VAL A 68 10.20 -32.26 35.30
C VAL A 68 10.12 -33.33 34.19
N THR A 69 11.09 -33.22 33.27
CA THR A 69 11.75 -34.22 32.40
C THR A 69 11.30 -35.69 32.38
N SER A 70 11.16 -36.25 31.17
CA SER A 70 11.68 -37.60 30.88
C SER A 70 12.03 -37.78 29.41
N ASP A 71 13.32 -37.97 29.20
CA ASP A 71 14.05 -38.50 28.06
C ASP A 71 13.54 -39.89 27.60
N SER A 72 13.40 -40.09 26.28
CA SER A 72 13.59 -41.37 25.58
C SER A 72 13.33 -41.23 24.06
N GLU A 73 14.40 -41.19 23.28
CA GLU A 73 14.48 -41.77 21.92
C GLU A 73 15.10 -43.19 22.07
N PRO A 74 15.18 -44.09 21.06
CA PRO A 74 14.72 -44.00 19.66
C PRO A 74 14.11 -45.33 19.11
N THR A 75 13.97 -45.40 17.78
CA THR A 75 13.84 -46.58 16.87
C THR A 75 12.42 -46.95 16.41
N GLU A 76 12.08 -46.69 15.14
CA GLU A 76 12.18 -47.67 14.05
C GLU A 76 11.73 -47.12 12.69
N GLU A 77 12.37 -47.67 11.67
CA GLU A 77 12.35 -47.39 10.25
C GLU A 77 11.05 -47.89 9.59
N ILE A 78 10.29 -47.02 8.93
CA ILE A 78 9.25 -47.45 7.97
C ILE A 78 9.44 -46.72 6.64
N LYS A 79 9.95 -47.49 5.69
CA LYS A 79 9.99 -47.22 4.26
C LYS A 79 8.57 -47.23 3.69
N ALA A 80 8.08 -46.07 3.23
CA ALA A 80 6.85 -45.96 2.44
C ALA A 80 7.14 -45.22 1.12
N GLU A 81 6.68 -45.81 0.03
CA GLU A 81 6.79 -45.33 -1.35
C GLU A 81 6.01 -44.01 -1.58
N PRO A 82 6.39 -43.18 -2.57
CA PRO A 82 5.83 -41.85 -2.73
C PRO A 82 4.42 -41.90 -3.31
N VAL A 83 3.42 -41.61 -2.48
CA VAL A 83 2.10 -41.17 -2.95
C VAL A 83 2.25 -39.72 -3.37
N VAL A 84 2.32 -39.49 -4.67
CA VAL A 84 2.24 -38.15 -5.27
C VAL A 84 0.83 -37.62 -5.00
N LYS A 85 0.69 -36.87 -3.91
CA LYS A 85 -0.36 -35.87 -3.77
C LYS A 85 -0.03 -34.76 -4.75
N GLU A 86 -0.90 -34.51 -5.72
CA GLU A 86 -0.92 -33.24 -6.44
C GLU A 86 -1.29 -32.15 -5.41
N GLU A 87 -0.28 -31.49 -4.87
CA GLU A 87 -0.46 -30.24 -4.12
C GLU A 87 -0.73 -29.11 -5.12
N PRO A 88 -1.64 -28.17 -4.80
CA PRO A 88 -1.80 -26.96 -5.59
C PRO A 88 -0.45 -26.24 -5.63
N ILE A 89 -0.09 -25.71 -6.81
CA ILE A 89 1.16 -24.96 -7.01
C ILE A 89 1.06 -23.68 -6.14
N GLU A 90 1.49 -23.77 -4.89
CA GLU A 90 1.73 -22.60 -4.05
C GLU A 90 2.90 -21.82 -4.67
N THR A 91 2.59 -20.68 -5.29
CA THR A 91 3.61 -19.70 -5.65
C THR A 91 4.37 -19.31 -4.39
N SER A 92 5.71 -19.40 -4.40
CA SER A 92 6.55 -19.11 -3.23
C SER A 92 6.33 -17.67 -2.75
N ALA A 93 6.57 -17.38 -1.47
CA ALA A 93 6.52 -16.02 -0.94
C ALA A 93 7.45 -15.07 -1.72
N GLU A 94 8.63 -15.55 -2.11
CA GLU A 94 9.61 -14.79 -2.90
C GLU A 94 9.05 -14.39 -4.28
N GLU A 95 8.38 -15.32 -4.97
CA GLU A 95 7.75 -15.04 -6.27
C GLU A 95 6.64 -14.00 -6.15
N GLN A 96 5.89 -14.01 -5.04
CA GLN A 96 4.86 -13.01 -4.79
C GLN A 96 5.44 -11.64 -4.43
N TYR A 97 6.50 -11.58 -3.60
CA TYR A 97 7.20 -10.32 -3.35
C TYR A 97 7.76 -9.72 -4.64
N GLN A 98 8.39 -10.55 -5.48
CA GLN A 98 8.91 -10.11 -6.77
C GLN A 98 7.79 -9.58 -7.68
N ALA A 99 6.67 -10.30 -7.78
CA ALA A 99 5.52 -9.86 -8.58
C ALA A 99 4.97 -8.50 -8.10
N ILE A 100 4.84 -8.32 -6.78
CA ILE A 100 4.40 -7.04 -6.19
C ILE A 100 5.44 -5.94 -6.47
N LEU A 101 6.73 -6.23 -6.29
CA LEU A 101 7.80 -5.27 -6.59
C LEU A 101 7.72 -4.82 -8.05
N ASP A 102 7.62 -5.74 -9.00
CA ASP A 102 7.56 -5.43 -10.43
C ASP A 102 6.33 -4.60 -10.80
N GLU A 103 5.15 -5.00 -10.29
CA GLU A 103 3.90 -4.29 -10.54
C GLU A 103 3.95 -2.85 -10.02
N TYR A 104 4.37 -2.65 -8.77
CA TYR A 104 4.41 -1.32 -8.16
C TYR A 104 5.59 -0.49 -8.67
N THR A 105 6.70 -1.11 -9.05
CA THR A 105 7.79 -0.44 -9.79
C THR A 105 7.26 0.17 -11.08
N GLN A 106 6.51 -0.60 -11.87
CA GLN A 106 5.92 -0.10 -13.11
C GLN A 106 4.95 1.05 -12.84
N LYS A 107 4.07 0.90 -11.84
CA LYS A 107 3.11 1.95 -11.47
C LYS A 107 3.80 3.25 -11.05
N ILE A 108 4.87 3.18 -10.25
CA ILE A 108 5.66 4.35 -9.85
C ILE A 108 6.31 5.00 -11.08
N LYS A 109 6.99 4.22 -11.92
CA LYS A 109 7.67 4.69 -13.14
C LYS A 109 6.72 5.32 -14.16
N GLU A 110 5.48 4.83 -14.25
CA GLU A 110 4.47 5.40 -15.12
C GLU A 110 3.79 6.64 -14.51
N ALA A 111 3.68 6.72 -13.19
CA ALA A 111 3.02 7.81 -12.49
C ALA A 111 3.92 9.03 -12.32
N ALA A 112 5.21 8.83 -12.02
CA ALA A 112 6.17 9.91 -11.80
C ALA A 112 6.21 10.95 -12.95
N PRO A 113 6.40 10.58 -14.23
CA PRO A 113 6.41 11.56 -15.32
C PRO A 113 5.05 12.25 -15.49
N LYS A 114 3.93 11.54 -15.28
CA LYS A 114 2.58 12.15 -15.34
C LYS A 114 2.39 13.19 -14.23
N LEU A 115 2.89 12.92 -13.03
CA LEU A 115 2.82 13.85 -11.91
C LEU A 115 3.73 15.07 -12.12
N VAL A 116 4.88 14.90 -12.77
CA VAL A 116 5.73 16.01 -13.24
C VAL A 116 5.00 16.86 -14.29
N GLU A 117 4.32 16.23 -15.25
CA GLU A 117 3.48 16.96 -16.23
C GLU A 117 2.35 17.73 -15.54
N GLU A 118 1.65 17.12 -14.57
CA GLU A 118 0.63 17.79 -13.76
C GLU A 118 1.22 18.97 -12.98
N TYR A 119 2.38 18.80 -12.34
CA TYR A 119 3.11 19.88 -11.68
C TYR A 119 3.39 21.03 -12.64
N ASN A 120 3.96 20.72 -13.81
CA ASN A 120 4.34 21.68 -14.84
C ASN A 120 3.14 22.44 -15.42
N ALA A 121 1.98 21.81 -15.48
CA ALA A 121 0.74 22.46 -15.90
C ALA A 121 0.14 23.37 -14.80
N GLU A 122 0.31 23.01 -13.52
CA GLU A 122 -0.27 23.73 -12.39
C GLU A 122 0.60 24.92 -11.91
N TYR A 123 1.93 24.79 -11.88
CA TYR A 123 2.82 25.79 -11.25
C TYR A 123 2.78 27.19 -11.88
N PRO A 124 2.57 27.40 -13.20
CA PRO A 124 2.52 28.76 -13.77
C PRO A 124 1.38 29.61 -13.22
N ASN A 125 0.35 28.97 -12.65
CA ASN A 125 -0.80 29.64 -12.02
C ASN A 125 -0.65 29.77 -10.51
N ASN A 126 0.50 29.39 -9.95
CA ASN A 126 0.77 29.49 -8.53
C ASN A 126 0.78 30.96 -8.08
N GLN A 127 0.06 31.25 -7.00
CA GLN A 127 0.01 32.58 -6.36
C GLN A 127 0.63 32.58 -4.95
N GLY A 128 1.08 31.41 -4.47
CA GLY A 128 1.65 31.24 -3.13
C GLY A 128 3.16 31.45 -3.07
N GLY A 129 3.80 31.95 -4.14
CA GLY A 129 5.25 32.08 -4.21
C GLY A 129 5.95 30.73 -4.00
N LEU A 130 7.17 30.75 -3.43
CA LEU A 130 7.95 29.54 -3.17
C LEU A 130 7.21 28.53 -2.29
N GLU A 131 6.48 28.99 -1.27
CA GLU A 131 5.70 28.11 -0.39
C GLU A 131 4.61 27.37 -1.16
N GLY A 132 3.90 28.06 -2.07
CA GLY A 132 2.90 27.44 -2.93
C GLY A 132 3.48 26.45 -3.94
N LEU A 133 4.70 26.68 -4.42
CA LEU A 133 5.42 25.72 -5.27
C LEU A 133 5.83 24.47 -4.48
N ALA A 134 6.35 24.66 -3.27
CA ALA A 134 6.72 23.54 -2.39
C ALA A 134 5.50 22.71 -2.00
N GLU A 135 4.37 23.36 -1.68
CA GLU A 135 3.11 22.67 -1.41
C GLU A 135 2.62 21.89 -2.63
N LEU A 136 2.69 22.47 -3.83
CA LEU A 136 2.34 21.78 -5.07
C LEU A 136 3.24 20.56 -5.33
N SER A 137 4.55 20.68 -5.07
CA SER A 137 5.51 19.57 -5.19
C SER A 137 5.20 18.46 -4.19
N ASN A 138 4.98 18.82 -2.91
CA ASN A 138 4.65 17.88 -1.85
C ASN A 138 3.33 17.15 -2.13
N ASP A 139 2.32 17.85 -2.66
CA ASP A 139 1.05 17.23 -3.08
C ASP A 139 1.29 16.14 -4.13
N LYS A 140 2.20 16.38 -5.10
CA LYS A 140 2.52 15.40 -6.16
C LYS A 140 3.39 14.25 -5.66
N ILE A 141 4.36 14.54 -4.78
CA ILE A 141 5.16 13.51 -4.11
C ILE A 141 4.26 12.61 -3.26
N SER A 142 3.26 13.19 -2.57
CA SER A 142 2.27 12.42 -1.81
C SER A 142 1.46 11.48 -2.70
N ASP A 143 0.99 11.94 -3.87
CA ASP A 143 0.27 11.08 -4.83
C ASP A 143 1.14 9.88 -5.29
N LEU A 144 2.45 10.06 -5.44
CA LEU A 144 3.38 8.97 -5.78
C LEU A 144 3.66 8.05 -4.58
N ALA A 145 3.75 8.61 -3.38
CA ALA A 145 3.97 7.87 -2.15
C ALA A 145 2.80 6.93 -1.82
N GLU A 146 1.57 7.30 -2.17
CA GLU A 146 0.39 6.41 -2.05
C GLU A 146 0.61 5.10 -2.81
N ILE A 147 1.14 5.15 -4.04
CA ILE A 147 1.45 3.95 -4.84
C ILE A 147 2.52 3.09 -4.15
N SER A 148 3.57 3.71 -3.61
CA SER A 148 4.63 2.98 -2.87
C SER A 148 4.07 2.32 -1.61
N ASN A 149 3.26 3.04 -0.83
CA ASN A 149 2.65 2.55 0.40
C ASN A 149 1.67 1.39 0.15
N ASP A 150 0.91 1.43 -0.94
CA ASP A 150 0.04 0.33 -1.36
C ASP A 150 0.86 -0.93 -1.69
N GLY A 151 1.98 -0.78 -2.39
CA GLY A 151 2.90 -1.88 -2.68
C GLY A 151 3.55 -2.47 -1.43
N ILE A 152 4.04 -1.62 -0.52
CA ILE A 152 4.60 -2.06 0.78
C ILE A 152 3.52 -2.79 1.60
N SER A 153 2.28 -2.32 1.57
CA SER A 153 1.16 -2.98 2.26
C SER A 153 0.86 -4.36 1.67
N ALA A 154 0.90 -4.50 0.35
CA ALA A 154 0.75 -5.79 -0.31
C ALA A 154 1.91 -6.74 0.05
N MET A 155 3.14 -6.25 0.15
CA MET A 155 4.28 -7.04 0.64
C MET A 155 4.09 -7.47 2.11
N ALA A 156 3.56 -6.59 2.97
CA ALA A 156 3.24 -6.96 4.34
C ALA A 156 2.19 -8.08 4.41
N GLU A 157 1.20 -8.10 3.52
CA GLU A 157 0.22 -9.19 3.44
C GLU A 157 0.86 -10.54 3.08
N VAL A 158 1.82 -10.54 2.13
CA VAL A 158 2.60 -11.75 1.80
C VAL A 158 3.34 -12.26 3.04
N HIS A 159 3.97 -11.35 3.80
CA HIS A 159 4.66 -11.70 5.05
C HIS A 159 3.74 -12.43 6.04
N PHE A 160 2.52 -11.93 6.25
CA PHE A 160 1.58 -12.50 7.22
C PHE A 160 0.91 -13.80 6.76
N THR A 161 0.69 -13.98 5.47
CA THR A 161 -0.13 -15.09 4.94
C THR A 161 0.68 -16.28 4.44
N LYS A 162 1.86 -16.03 3.85
CA LYS A 162 2.65 -17.03 3.12
C LYS A 162 4.15 -16.93 3.36
N GLY A 163 4.60 -15.87 4.03
CA GLY A 163 6.01 -15.59 4.27
C GLY A 163 6.69 -16.61 5.18
N SER A 164 8.02 -16.57 5.23
CA SER A 164 8.85 -17.39 6.12
C SER A 164 8.63 -17.11 7.62
N GLY A 165 7.80 -16.11 7.95
CA GLY A 165 7.64 -15.54 9.28
C GLY A 165 8.80 -14.63 9.72
N LYS A 166 9.84 -14.48 8.89
CA LYS A 166 10.98 -13.58 9.17
C LYS A 166 10.66 -12.18 8.69
N TYR A 167 10.81 -11.22 9.59
CA TYR A 167 10.54 -9.82 9.30
C TYR A 167 11.56 -9.25 8.29
N GLU A 168 12.79 -9.76 8.34
CA GLU A 168 13.90 -9.35 7.47
C GLU A 168 13.57 -9.53 5.98
N ASP A 169 12.86 -10.61 5.62
CA ASP A 169 12.47 -10.85 4.23
C ASP A 169 11.54 -9.73 3.74
N TYR A 170 10.51 -9.38 4.53
CA TYR A 170 9.61 -8.28 4.20
C TYR A 170 10.35 -6.94 4.10
N GLU A 171 11.21 -6.65 5.07
CA GLU A 171 11.96 -5.39 5.13
C GLU A 171 12.85 -5.20 3.89
N GLU A 172 13.50 -6.27 3.43
CA GLU A 172 14.33 -6.23 2.22
C GLU A 172 13.50 -5.86 0.99
N TRP A 173 12.35 -6.51 0.79
CA TRP A 173 11.49 -6.25 -0.37
C TRP A 173 10.82 -4.88 -0.32
N ALA A 174 10.34 -4.46 0.85
CA ALA A 174 9.76 -3.13 1.04
C ALA A 174 10.79 -2.02 0.78
N SER A 175 12.05 -2.23 1.21
CA SER A 175 13.15 -1.28 0.96
C SER A 175 13.44 -1.11 -0.52
N LYS A 176 13.42 -2.19 -1.31
CA LYS A 176 13.60 -2.11 -2.78
C LYS A 176 12.54 -1.22 -3.44
N LEU A 177 11.27 -1.35 -3.03
CA LEU A 177 10.20 -0.51 -3.57
C LEU A 177 10.34 0.95 -3.13
N MET A 178 10.75 1.17 -1.87
CA MET A 178 11.02 2.51 -1.35
C MET A 178 12.16 3.22 -2.10
N ASP A 179 13.23 2.51 -2.46
CA ASP A 179 14.34 3.04 -3.25
C ASP A 179 13.85 3.55 -4.63
N ILE A 180 12.99 2.77 -5.28
CA ILE A 180 12.39 3.13 -6.56
C ILE A 180 11.50 4.37 -6.42
N TYR A 181 10.69 4.44 -5.36
CA TYR A 181 9.92 5.64 -5.05
C TYR A 181 10.82 6.87 -4.84
N MET A 182 11.91 6.74 -4.09
CA MET A 182 12.84 7.84 -3.83
C MET A 182 13.51 8.34 -5.11
N GLU A 183 13.94 7.43 -5.98
CA GLU A 183 14.52 7.76 -7.28
C GLU A 183 13.51 8.53 -8.16
N GLU A 184 12.30 7.98 -8.31
CA GLU A 184 11.30 8.52 -9.23
C GLU A 184 10.64 9.82 -8.71
N SER A 185 10.44 9.94 -7.38
CA SER A 185 9.97 11.19 -6.75
C SER A 185 10.98 12.34 -6.89
N GLY A 186 12.26 12.02 -7.11
CA GLY A 186 13.31 12.99 -7.44
C GLY A 186 12.96 13.86 -8.64
N GLN A 187 12.26 13.31 -9.65
CA GLN A 187 11.87 14.07 -10.84
C GLN A 187 10.88 15.20 -10.53
N ILE A 188 9.99 14.98 -9.55
CA ILE A 188 9.03 16.01 -9.09
C ILE A 188 9.79 17.10 -8.33
N THR A 189 10.74 16.70 -7.49
CA THR A 189 11.62 17.63 -6.76
C THR A 189 12.45 18.47 -7.73
N ASP A 190 13.00 17.87 -8.79
CA ASP A 190 13.76 18.58 -9.83
C ASP A 190 12.88 19.59 -10.58
N ALA A 191 11.64 19.23 -10.93
CA ALA A 191 10.68 20.14 -11.54
C ALA A 191 10.38 21.35 -10.63
N TYR A 192 10.23 21.10 -9.32
CA TYR A 192 10.11 22.16 -8.33
C TYR A 192 11.34 23.08 -8.30
N MET A 193 12.54 22.52 -8.17
CA MET A 193 13.78 23.28 -8.12
C MET A 193 14.02 24.10 -9.38
N ASN A 194 13.59 23.62 -10.54
CA ASN A 194 13.65 24.37 -11.80
C ASN A 194 12.62 25.51 -11.85
N SER A 195 11.42 25.30 -11.33
CA SER A 195 10.36 26.34 -11.31
C SER A 195 10.58 27.44 -10.26
N ALA A 196 11.43 27.18 -9.26
CA ALA A 196 11.72 28.08 -8.14
C ALA A 196 12.88 29.06 -8.41
N GLN A 197 13.43 29.08 -9.63
CA GLN A 197 14.56 29.92 -10.06
C GLN A 197 14.14 31.34 -10.45
#